data_AF-A0A2G8L6B1-F1
#
_entry.id   AF-A0A2G8L6B1-F1
#
_cell.length_a   1.000
_cell.length_b   1.000
_cell.length_c   1.000
_cell.angle_alpha   90.00
_cell.angle_beta   90.00
_cell.angle_gamma   90.00
#
_symmetry.space_group_name_H-M   'P 1'
#
loop_
_entity.id
_entity.type
_entity.pdbx_description
1 polymer ?
#
loop_
_entity_poly.entity_id
_entity_poly.type
_entity_poly.pdbx_seq_one_letter_code
_entity_poly.pdbx_strand_id
1 'polypeptide(L)'
;MWTPVCGYGNDVVIVKTGRRICGTGGALANAPLVQDKAYFEMKVQSTGIWGIGLATRKIDLNKVPLGFNQADAECWMLRSDGALYHGSECIRKLGIEVQEATYWFVF
;
A
#
# COMPACT_ATOMS: atom_id res chain seq x y z
N MET A 1 -4.05 15.28 -19.20
CA MET A 1 -3.68 15.53 -17.79
C MET A 1 -3.72 14.18 -17.08
N TRP A 2 -2.57 13.58 -16.77
CA TRP A 2 -2.48 12.18 -16.31
C TRP A 2 -2.61 12.11 -14.79
N THR A 3 -3.60 11.39 -14.27
CA THR A 3 -3.75 11.13 -12.84
C THR A 3 -2.74 10.07 -12.38
N PRO A 4 -2.02 10.26 -11.26
CA PRO A 4 -1.03 9.28 -10.76
C PRO A 4 -1.63 7.99 -10.18
N VAL A 5 -2.95 7.93 -10.06
CA VAL A 5 -3.69 6.83 -9.45
C VAL A 5 -4.65 6.24 -10.48
N CYS A 6 -4.67 4.90 -10.62
CA CYS A 6 -5.61 4.23 -11.53
C CYS A 6 -6.89 3.70 -10.85
N GLY A 7 -6.93 3.68 -9.51
CA GLY A 7 -8.11 3.34 -8.72
C GLY A 7 -7.85 3.65 -7.23
N TYR A 8 -8.88 4.09 -6.51
CA TYR A 8 -8.83 4.41 -5.08
C TYR A 8 -10.16 4.05 -4.41
N GLY A 9 -10.11 3.75 -3.10
CA GLY A 9 -11.30 3.49 -2.29
C GLY A 9 -12.20 4.72 -2.12
N ASN A 10 -13.46 4.51 -1.76
CA ASN A 10 -14.49 5.55 -1.68
C ASN A 10 -14.12 6.65 -0.69
N ASP A 11 -13.54 6.29 0.46
CA ASP A 11 -13.17 7.22 1.53
C ASP A 11 -11.68 7.64 1.47
N VAL A 12 -11.04 7.47 0.31
CA VAL A 12 -9.64 7.84 0.07
C VAL A 12 -9.55 9.24 -0.51
N VAL A 13 -8.66 10.04 0.06
CA VAL A 13 -8.37 11.41 -0.39
C VAL A 13 -6.97 11.47 -0.98
N ILE A 14 -6.89 11.84 -2.25
CA ILE A 14 -5.61 11.99 -2.97
C ILE A 14 -5.31 13.48 -3.16
N VAL A 15 -4.17 13.93 -2.63
CA VAL A 15 -3.71 15.33 -2.67
C VAL A 15 -2.27 15.44 -3.18
N LYS A 16 -1.75 16.67 -3.27
CA LYS A 16 -0.38 16.96 -3.76
C LYS A 16 -0.11 16.33 -5.13
N THR A 17 -1.04 16.50 -6.07
CA THR A 17 -0.92 15.99 -7.44
C THR A 17 -0.66 14.48 -7.45
N GLY A 18 -1.47 13.72 -6.71
CA GLY A 18 -1.37 12.26 -6.66
C GLY A 18 -0.19 11.67 -5.89
N ARG A 19 0.55 12.49 -5.13
CA ARG A 19 1.73 12.05 -4.36
C ARG A 19 1.45 11.85 -2.87
N ARG A 20 0.24 12.16 -2.40
CA ARG A 20 -0.16 11.97 -1.01
C ARG A 20 -1.54 11.36 -0.96
N ILE A 21 -1.64 10.28 -0.19
CA ILE A 21 -2.87 9.59 0.16
C ILE A 21 -3.20 9.87 1.63
N CYS A 22 -4.48 10.12 1.92
CA CYS A 22 -5.06 10.25 3.26
C CYS A 22 -6.46 9.59 3.27
N GLY A 23 -7.08 9.44 4.44
CA GLY A 23 -8.42 8.87 4.58
C GLY A 23 -8.40 7.36 4.84
N THR A 24 -9.49 6.67 4.50
CA THR A 24 -9.69 5.25 4.80
C THR A 24 -9.84 4.47 3.50
N GLY A 25 -8.91 3.54 3.24
CA GLY A 25 -8.92 2.69 2.05
C GLY A 25 -7.54 2.57 1.42
N GLY A 26 -7.50 2.07 0.19
CA GLY A 26 -6.28 1.91 -0.61
C GLY A 26 -6.32 2.68 -1.93
N ALA A 27 -5.16 2.81 -2.56
CA ALA A 27 -5.03 3.32 -3.93
C ALA A 27 -3.98 2.53 -4.70
N LEU A 28 -4.18 2.39 -6.02
CA LEU A 28 -3.24 1.77 -6.94
C LEU A 28 -2.51 2.83 -7.78
N ALA A 29 -1.20 2.70 -7.91
CA ALA A 29 -0.40 3.51 -8.83
C ALA A 29 -0.89 3.35 -10.28
N ASN A 30 -0.71 4.38 -11.10
CA ASN A 30 -1.22 4.37 -12.47
C ASN A 30 -0.48 3.42 -13.44
N ALA A 31 0.72 2.97 -13.10
CA ALA A 31 1.53 2.07 -13.91
C ALA A 31 1.64 0.68 -13.28
N PRO A 32 1.36 -0.41 -14.03
CA PRO A 32 1.64 -1.76 -13.56
C PRO A 32 3.15 -2.03 -13.56
N LEU A 33 3.58 -3.00 -12.75
CA LEU A 33 4.95 -3.50 -12.79
C LEU A 33 5.08 -4.53 -13.93
N VAL A 34 5.64 -4.10 -15.07
CA VAL A 34 5.90 -4.92 -16.26
C VAL A 34 7.41 -5.08 -16.52
N GLN A 35 8.21 -4.97 -15.46
CA GLN A 35 9.67 -5.02 -15.47
C GLN A 35 10.15 -6.02 -14.41
N ASP A 36 11.31 -6.64 -14.63
CA ASP A 36 11.85 -7.67 -13.74
C ASP A 36 12.22 -7.14 -12.35
N LYS A 37 12.54 -5.85 -12.25
CA LYS A 37 12.92 -5.16 -11.01
C LYS A 37 12.27 -3.79 -10.98
N ALA A 38 11.64 -3.44 -9.86
CA ALA A 38 10.95 -2.18 -9.69
C ALA A 38 11.19 -1.63 -8.28
N TYR A 39 11.48 -0.34 -8.20
CA TYR A 39 11.72 0.34 -6.93
C TYR A 39 10.71 1.45 -6.75
N PHE A 40 10.10 1.50 -5.57
CA PHE A 40 9.24 2.60 -5.17
C PHE A 40 9.46 2.92 -3.70
N GLU A 41 9.14 4.17 -3.36
CA GLU A 41 9.33 4.71 -2.04
C GLU A 41 8.04 5.31 -1.50
N MET A 42 7.86 5.18 -0.20
CA MET A 42 6.84 5.90 0.55
C MET A 42 7.46 6.54 1.77
N LYS A 43 7.02 7.77 2.03
CA LYS A 43 7.33 8.50 3.26
C LYS A 43 6.09 8.59 4.11
N VAL A 44 6.17 8.05 5.34
CA VAL A 44 5.10 8.19 6.34
C VAL A 44 5.08 9.63 6.83
N GLN A 45 4.00 10.35 6.54
CA GLN A 45 3.85 11.78 6.92
C GLN A 45 3.12 11.96 8.25
N SER A 46 2.26 11.01 8.61
CA SER A 46 1.55 10.94 9.88
C SER A 46 1.45 9.46 10.22
N THR A 47 1.73 9.11 11.47
CA THR A 47 1.53 7.75 12.00
C THR A 47 0.05 7.37 12.04
N GLY A 48 -0.22 6.07 12.17
CA GLY A 48 -1.54 5.46 12.11
C GLY A 48 -1.50 4.06 11.51
N ILE A 49 -2.64 3.59 11.03
CA ILE A 49 -2.73 2.34 10.27
C ILE A 49 -2.43 2.65 8.81
N TRP A 50 -1.39 2.03 8.28
CA TRP A 50 -1.04 2.14 6.88
C TRP A 50 -0.46 0.82 6.37
N GLY A 51 -0.43 0.67 5.05
CA GLY A 51 0.24 -0.43 4.41
C GLY A 51 0.78 -0.02 3.05
N ILE A 52 1.86 -0.66 2.64
CA ILE A 52 2.49 -0.47 1.34
C ILE A 52 2.85 -1.82 0.74
N GLY A 53 2.70 -1.95 -0.57
CA GLY A 53 3.16 -3.14 -1.27
C GLY A 53 2.55 -3.25 -2.66
N LEU A 54 2.34 -4.48 -3.09
CA LEU A 54 1.89 -4.82 -4.44
C LEU A 54 0.48 -5.37 -4.38
N ALA A 55 -0.34 -4.98 -5.36
CA ALA A 55 -1.67 -5.54 -5.51
C ALA A 55 -2.04 -5.64 -6.99
N THR A 56 -2.88 -6.61 -7.33
CA THR A 56 -3.53 -6.66 -8.63
C THR A 56 -4.72 -5.69 -8.67
N ARG A 57 -5.26 -5.45 -9.86
CA ARG A 57 -6.45 -4.60 -10.03
C ARG A 57 -7.75 -5.20 -9.47
N LYS A 58 -7.72 -6.47 -9.01
CA LYS A 58 -8.89 -7.15 -8.45
C LYS A 58 -9.14 -6.85 -6.97
N ILE A 59 -8.18 -6.21 -6.31
CA ILE A 59 -8.28 -5.94 -4.87
C ILE A 59 -9.43 -4.99 -4.55
N ASP A 60 -10.15 -5.28 -3.46
CA ASP A 60 -11.15 -4.39 -2.88
C ASP A 60 -10.46 -3.27 -2.08
N LEU A 61 -10.37 -2.08 -2.68
CA LEU A 61 -9.69 -0.92 -2.10
C LEU A 61 -10.44 -0.28 -0.92
N ASN A 62 -11.66 -0.74 -0.61
CA ASN A 62 -12.44 -0.22 0.52
C ASN A 62 -12.21 -1.02 1.81
N LYS A 63 -11.65 -2.23 1.72
CA LYS A 63 -11.40 -3.09 2.88
C LYS A 63 -10.03 -2.82 3.48
N VAL A 64 -10.03 -2.23 4.68
CA VAL A 64 -8.82 -1.97 5.45
C VAL A 64 -8.75 -2.93 6.64
N PRO A 65 -7.58 -3.54 6.94
CA PRO A 65 -6.34 -3.47 6.17
C PRO A 65 -6.42 -4.33 4.89
N LEU A 66 -5.81 -3.83 3.80
CA LEU A 66 -5.77 -4.53 2.52
C LEU A 66 -5.17 -5.94 2.70
N GLY A 67 -5.76 -6.93 2.02
CA GLY A 67 -5.29 -8.33 2.03
C GLY A 67 -5.55 -9.10 3.32
N PHE A 68 -6.50 -8.65 4.15
CA PHE A 68 -6.83 -9.31 5.42
C PHE A 68 -7.79 -10.49 5.27
N ASN A 69 -8.54 -10.60 4.18
CA ASN A 69 -9.43 -11.73 3.94
C ASN A 69 -8.71 -12.83 3.14
N GLN A 70 -8.92 -14.11 3.48
CA GLN A 70 -8.39 -15.26 2.71
C GLN A 70 -8.82 -15.22 1.24
N ALA A 71 -9.96 -14.61 0.92
CA ALA A 71 -10.42 -14.44 -0.46
C ALA A 71 -9.58 -13.44 -1.28
N ASP A 72 -8.75 -12.62 -0.63
CA ASP A 72 -8.01 -11.51 -1.23
C ASP A 72 -6.50 -11.81 -1.31
N ALA A 73 -6.12 -12.93 -1.93
CA ALA A 73 -4.73 -13.24 -2.31
C ALA A 73 -4.18 -12.32 -3.43
N GLU A 74 -4.78 -11.15 -3.60
CA GLU A 74 -4.52 -10.19 -4.67
C GLU A 74 -3.51 -9.13 -4.25
N CYS A 75 -2.94 -9.20 -3.04
CA CYS A 75 -1.88 -8.30 -2.60
C CYS A 75 -0.86 -8.90 -1.64
N TRP A 76 0.28 -8.21 -1.59
CA TRP A 76 1.39 -8.38 -0.65
C TRP A 76 1.63 -7.04 0.02
N MET A 77 1.48 -6.97 1.34
CA MET A 77 1.46 -5.69 2.05
C MET A 77 2.37 -5.72 3.26
N LEU A 78 3.34 -4.80 3.32
CA LEU A 78 4.03 -4.42 4.54
C LEU A 78 3.15 -3.42 5.29
N ARG A 79 2.79 -3.75 6.54
CA ARG A 79 1.91 -2.93 7.37
C ARG A 79 2.69 -2.11 8.39
N SER A 80 1.99 -1.18 9.02
CA SER A 80 2.51 -0.30 10.07
C SER A 80 3.08 -1.03 11.29
N ASP A 81 2.73 -2.30 11.51
CA ASP A 81 3.28 -3.17 12.56
C ASP A 81 4.63 -3.83 12.18
N GLY A 82 5.16 -3.51 11.00
CA GLY A 82 6.40 -4.05 10.47
C GLY A 82 6.28 -5.50 9.99
N ALA A 83 5.07 -6.01 9.79
CA ALA A 83 4.83 -7.35 9.27
C ALA A 83 4.35 -7.33 7.81
N LEU A 84 4.83 -8.31 7.05
CA LEU A 84 4.45 -8.59 5.67
C LEU A 84 3.31 -9.61 5.66
N TYR A 85 2.20 -9.25 5.02
CA TYR A 85 1.01 -10.09 4.90
C TYR A 85 0.71 -10.46 3.45
N HIS A 86 0.18 -11.67 3.25
CA HIS A 86 -0.41 -12.15 2.01
C HIS A 86 -1.53 -13.15 2.34
N GLY A 87 -2.69 -13.01 1.71
CA GLY A 87 -3.80 -13.95 1.89
C GLY A 87 -4.20 -14.16 3.35
N SER A 88 -4.30 -13.08 4.15
CA SER A 88 -4.54 -13.08 5.61
C SER A 88 -3.44 -13.66 6.51
N GLU A 89 -2.37 -14.22 5.94
CA GLU A 89 -1.27 -14.79 6.71
C GLU A 89 -0.13 -13.80 6.89
N CYS A 90 0.46 -13.78 8.10
CA CYS A 90 1.70 -13.07 8.36
C CYS A 90 2.87 -13.92 7.88
N ILE A 91 3.51 -13.50 6.79
CA ILE A 91 4.63 -14.23 6.19
C ILE A 91 5.91 -14.00 7.00
N ARG A 92 6.14 -12.74 7.41
CA ARG A 92 7.36 -12.34 8.09
C ARG A 92 7.15 -11.05 8.85
N LYS A 93 7.75 -10.97 10.05
CA LYS A 93 7.92 -9.70 10.77
C LYS A 93 9.33 -9.19 10.55
N LEU A 94 9.46 -7.97 10.04
CA LEU A 94 10.76 -7.41 9.68
C LEU A 94 11.56 -6.91 10.89
N GLY A 95 10.97 -6.85 12.09
CA GLY A 95 11.66 -6.38 13.29
C GLY A 95 12.05 -4.90 13.22
N ILE A 96 11.43 -4.15 12.31
CA ILE A 96 11.71 -2.75 12.08
C ILE A 96 10.52 -1.93 12.59
N GLU A 97 10.83 -0.90 13.37
CA GLU A 97 9.85 0.07 13.85
C GLU A 97 9.81 1.26 12.87
N VAL A 98 8.64 1.53 12.30
CA VAL A 98 8.50 2.62 11.31
C VAL A 98 8.05 3.88 12.03
N GLN A 99 8.89 4.91 12.01
CA GLN A 99 8.57 6.22 12.56
C GLN A 99 8.19 7.22 11.46
N GLU A 100 7.53 8.31 11.84
CA GLU A 100 7.26 9.42 10.93
C GLU A 100 8.55 9.95 10.29
N ALA A 101 8.45 10.41 9.05
CA ALA A 101 9.57 10.86 8.23
C ALA A 101 10.59 9.78 7.79
N THR A 102 10.35 8.50 8.08
CA THR A 102 11.14 7.37 7.54
C THR A 102 10.84 7.15 6.06
N TYR A 103 11.89 6.91 5.26
CA TYR A 103 11.78 6.48 3.85
C TYR A 103 11.93 4.97 3.78
N TRP A 104 11.05 4.32 3.03
CA TRP A 104 11.11 2.89 2.79
C TRP A 104 11.33 2.58 1.34
N PHE A 105 12.36 1.78 1.07
CA PHE A 105 12.62 1.18 -0.24
C PHE A 105 12.00 -0.21 -0.25
N VAL A 106 11.11 -0.46 -1.21
CA VAL A 106 10.71 -1.83 -1.56
C VAL A 106 11.53 -2.22 -2.79
N PHE A 107 12.29 -3.32 -2.67
CA PHE A 107 13.19 -3.85 -3.71
C PHE A 107 12.51 -4.85 -4.64
#